data_AF-A0A7S4QV83-F1
#
_entry.id   AF-A0A7S4QV83-F1
#
_cell.length_a   1.000
_cell.length_b   1.000
_cell.length_c   1.000
_cell.angle_alpha   90.00
_cell.angle_beta   90.00
_cell.angle_gamma   90.00
#
_symmetry.space_group_name_H-M   'P 1'
#
loop_
_entity.id
_entity.type
_entity.pdbx_description
1 polymer ?
#
loop_
_entity_poly.entity_id
_entity_poly.type
_entity_poly.pdbx_seq_one_letter_code
_entity_poly.pdbx_strand_id
1 'polypeptide(L)'
;PPGKLGAALVLSAVGDAIGYRGGDWEFCEYAKTIEAQMRRLGGALAIEPSRETGWPVSDDTVQHLATLQALVDSRAALPRSWEDQGALNLLMERMAHWHVRSWSDMDGRAPGKRCERGVRALS
;
A
#
# COMPACT_ATOMS: atom_id res chain seq x y z
N PRO A 1 -10.50 4.44 -20.07
CA PRO A 1 -10.66 4.81 -18.64
C PRO A 1 -10.58 3.56 -17.75
N PRO A 2 -9.79 3.57 -16.66
CA PRO A 2 -9.84 2.49 -15.68
C PRO A 2 -11.29 2.38 -15.14
N GLY A 3 -11.79 1.15 -15.02
CA GLY A 3 -13.06 0.91 -14.32
C GLY A 3 -12.96 1.34 -12.86
N LYS A 4 -14.10 1.33 -12.14
CA LYS A 4 -14.17 1.76 -10.72
C LYS A 4 -13.08 1.14 -9.83
N LEU A 5 -12.76 -0.14 -10.05
CA LEU A 5 -11.69 -0.85 -9.35
C LEU A 5 -10.30 -0.26 -9.66
N GLY A 6 -9.98 -0.03 -10.93
CA GLY A 6 -8.71 0.58 -11.31
C GLY A 6 -8.55 1.99 -10.74
N ALA A 7 -9.63 2.79 -10.74
CA ALA A 7 -9.62 4.10 -10.11
C ALA A 7 -9.39 4.00 -8.59
N ALA A 8 -10.04 3.05 -7.90
CA ALA A 8 -9.84 2.84 -6.47
C ALA A 8 -8.38 2.48 -6.13
N LEU A 9 -7.75 1.60 -6.91
CA LEU A 9 -6.35 1.22 -6.71
C LEU A 9 -5.40 2.40 -6.92
N VAL A 10 -5.57 3.12 -8.02
CA VAL A 10 -4.71 4.27 -8.34
C VAL A 10 -4.88 5.39 -7.33
N LEU A 11 -6.12 5.73 -6.95
CA LEU A 11 -6.37 6.79 -5.98
C LEU A 11 -5.92 6.42 -4.56
N SER A 12 -5.97 5.13 -4.18
CA SER A 12 -5.37 4.64 -2.94
C SER A 12 -3.86 4.89 -2.93
N ALA A 13 -3.16 4.57 -4.02
CA ALA A 13 -1.71 4.77 -4.13
C ALA A 13 -1.32 6.26 -4.20
N VAL A 14 -2.11 7.08 -4.90
CA VAL A 14 -1.90 8.54 -4.95
C VAL A 14 -2.10 9.15 -3.56
N GLY A 15 -3.17 8.77 -2.85
CA GLY A 15 -3.43 9.23 -1.49
C GLY A 15 -2.30 8.87 -0.52
N ASP A 16 -1.83 7.62 -0.60
CA ASP A 16 -0.63 7.15 0.13
C ASP A 16 0.58 8.03 -0.18
N ALA A 17 0.98 8.16 -1.45
CA ALA A 17 2.15 8.97 -1.83
C ALA A 17 2.05 10.44 -1.38
N ILE A 18 0.85 11.03 -1.41
CA ILE A 18 0.60 12.40 -0.92
C ILE A 18 0.81 12.47 0.59
N GLY A 19 0.17 11.56 1.34
CA GLY A 19 0.27 11.54 2.80
C GLY A 19 1.69 11.19 3.29
N TYR A 20 2.38 10.35 2.54
CA TYR A 20 3.73 9.90 2.86
C TYR A 20 4.77 10.99 2.57
N ARG A 21 4.82 11.47 1.32
CA ARG A 21 5.83 12.42 0.81
C ARG A 21 7.26 12.03 1.23
N GLY A 22 7.61 10.75 1.11
CA GLY A 22 8.93 10.24 1.51
C GLY A 22 9.20 10.27 3.02
N GLY A 23 8.14 10.30 3.84
CA GLY A 23 8.18 10.40 5.30
C GLY A 23 8.03 11.83 5.84
N ASP A 24 8.19 12.86 5.00
CA ASP A 24 8.12 14.27 5.44
C ASP A 24 6.77 14.62 6.08
N TRP A 25 5.67 14.08 5.52
CA TRP A 25 4.32 14.42 5.97
C TRP A 25 3.75 13.38 6.93
N GLU A 26 4.03 12.10 6.71
CA GLU A 26 3.58 11.01 7.60
C GLU A 26 4.05 11.22 9.05
N PHE A 27 5.29 11.65 9.25
CA PHE A 27 5.88 11.87 10.57
C PHE A 27 5.77 13.31 11.07
N CYS A 28 5.06 14.19 10.35
CA CYS A 28 4.82 15.56 10.78
C CYS A 28 3.58 15.62 11.68
N GLU A 29 3.77 15.70 12.99
CA GLU A 29 2.68 15.80 13.97
C GLU A 29 1.95 17.16 13.97
N TYR A 30 2.43 18.13 13.18
CA TYR A 30 1.91 19.50 13.15
C TYR A 30 1.13 19.76 11.86
N ALA A 31 -0.20 19.60 11.92
CA ALA A 31 -1.08 19.82 10.77
C ALA A 31 -0.90 21.19 10.10
N LYS A 32 -0.64 22.26 10.87
CA LYS A 32 -0.39 23.61 10.33
C LYS A 32 0.86 23.68 9.45
N THR A 33 1.87 22.86 9.74
CA THR A 33 3.10 22.78 8.94
C THR A 33 2.81 22.11 7.60
N ILE A 34 2.09 20.97 7.61
CA ILE A 34 1.65 20.28 6.39
C ILE A 34 0.79 21.22 5.53
N GLU A 35 -0.18 21.91 6.15
CA GLU A 35 -1.06 22.84 5.44
C GLU A 35 -0.28 24.00 4.80
N ALA A 36 0.67 24.59 5.52
CA ALA A 36 1.51 25.67 4.98
C ALA A 36 2.38 25.20 3.80
N GLN A 37 2.95 23.99 3.88
CA GLN A 37 3.73 23.41 2.79
C GLN A 37 2.83 23.08 1.58
N MET A 38 1.67 22.47 1.80
CA MET A 38 0.67 22.21 0.75
C MET A 38 0.27 23.50 0.02
N ARG A 39 0.03 24.59 0.75
CA ARG A 39 -0.28 25.90 0.15
C ARG A 39 0.88 26.45 -0.69
N ARG A 40 2.14 26.26 -0.25
CA ARG A 40 3.33 26.65 -1.04
C ARG A 40 3.50 25.85 -2.32
N LEU A 41 3.01 24.60 -2.35
CA LEU A 41 2.98 23.75 -3.54
C LEU A 41 1.84 24.10 -4.52
N GLY A 42 1.07 25.16 -4.25
CA GLY A 42 -0.07 25.57 -5.09
C GLY A 42 -1.43 25.05 -4.61
N GLY A 43 -1.48 24.42 -3.43
CA GLY A 43 -2.70 23.83 -2.87
C GLY A 43 -2.95 22.40 -3.32
N ALA A 44 -3.98 21.76 -2.76
CA ALA A 44 -4.23 20.32 -2.95
C ALA A 44 -4.40 19.90 -4.42
N LEU A 45 -5.03 20.74 -5.25
CA LEU A 45 -5.26 20.45 -6.67
C LEU A 45 -3.99 20.57 -7.55
N ALA A 46 -2.92 21.16 -7.02
CA ALA A 46 -1.64 21.30 -7.71
C ALA A 46 -0.65 20.18 -7.35
N ILE A 47 -1.01 19.27 -6.44
CA ILE A 47 -0.14 18.18 -6.02
C ILE A 47 -0.16 17.08 -7.09
N GLU A 48 1.02 16.81 -7.64
CA GLU A 48 1.25 15.75 -8.62
C GLU A 48 2.39 14.83 -8.13
N PRO A 49 2.07 13.78 -7.34
CA PRO A 49 3.07 12.82 -6.89
C PRO A 49 3.58 12.06 -8.09
N SER A 50 4.90 12.05 -8.27
CA SER A 50 5.56 11.33 -9.34
C SER A 50 6.94 10.91 -8.91
N ARG A 51 7.57 10.04 -9.72
CA ARG A 51 8.97 9.68 -9.54
C ARG A 51 9.89 10.90 -9.68
N GLU A 52 9.51 11.86 -10.53
CA GLU A 52 10.30 13.08 -10.79
C GLU A 52 10.20 14.08 -9.63
N THR A 53 9.04 14.16 -8.98
CA THR A 53 8.86 15.00 -7.79
C THR A 53 9.42 14.37 -6.53
N GLY A 54 9.79 13.07 -6.58
CA GLY A 54 10.39 12.33 -5.47
C GLY A 54 9.39 11.91 -4.40
N TRP A 55 8.13 11.65 -4.78
CA TRP A 55 7.06 11.25 -3.86
C TRP A 55 6.76 9.76 -4.05
N PRO A 56 7.51 8.87 -3.38
CA PRO A 56 7.24 7.43 -3.44
C PRO A 56 5.94 7.09 -2.70
N VAL A 57 5.40 5.91 -2.97
CA VAL A 57 4.39 5.27 -2.11
C VAL A 57 5.07 4.65 -0.87
N SER A 58 4.35 4.57 0.25
CA SER A 58 4.82 3.93 1.48
C SER A 58 4.64 2.41 1.44
N ASP A 59 4.81 1.75 2.59
CA ASP A 59 4.53 0.33 2.78
C ASP A 59 3.06 -0.01 2.54
N ASP A 60 2.13 0.93 2.76
CA ASP A 60 0.70 0.73 2.56
C ASP A 60 0.38 0.26 1.13
N THR A 61 0.85 0.98 0.10
CA THR A 61 0.60 0.56 -1.29
C THR A 61 1.32 -0.74 -1.62
N VAL A 62 2.53 -0.96 -1.11
CA VAL A 62 3.28 -2.21 -1.34
C VAL A 62 2.51 -3.42 -0.78
N GLN A 63 1.97 -3.30 0.44
CA GLN A 63 1.14 -4.32 1.08
C GLN A 63 -0.21 -4.52 0.39
N HIS A 64 -0.82 -3.43 -0.07
CA HIS A 64 -2.07 -3.50 -0.82
C HIS A 64 -1.88 -4.24 -2.14
N LEU A 65 -0.80 -3.97 -2.88
CA LEU A 65 -0.45 -4.70 -4.10
C LEU A 65 -0.13 -6.18 -3.83
N ALA A 66 0.55 -6.50 -2.72
CA ALA A 66 0.79 -7.89 -2.32
C ALA A 66 -0.52 -8.67 -2.10
N THR A 67 -1.48 -8.04 -1.42
CA THR A 67 -2.83 -8.61 -1.23
C THR A 67 -3.52 -8.86 -2.57
N LEU A 68 -3.48 -7.89 -3.49
CA LEU A 68 -4.10 -8.02 -4.81
C LEU A 68 -3.44 -9.11 -5.64
N GLN A 69 -2.13 -9.21 -5.60
CA GLN A 69 -1.41 -10.26 -6.32
C GLN A 69 -1.78 -11.65 -5.80
N ALA A 70 -1.95 -11.81 -4.48
CA ALA A 70 -2.45 -13.06 -3.91
C ALA A 70 -3.87 -13.39 -4.39
N LEU A 71 -4.77 -12.41 -4.46
CA LEU A 71 -6.12 -12.59 -4.96
C LEU A 71 -6.16 -12.95 -6.46
N VAL A 72 -5.32 -12.30 -7.27
CA VAL A 72 -5.20 -12.57 -8.72
C VAL A 72 -4.65 -13.97 -8.96
N ASP A 73 -3.61 -14.36 -8.24
CA ASP A 73 -3.01 -15.70 -8.33
C ASP A 73 -4.00 -16.80 -7.89
N SER A 74 -4.81 -16.51 -6.87
CA SER A 74 -5.82 -17.44 -6.34
C SER A 74 -7.19 -17.32 -7.01
N ARG A 75 -7.35 -16.55 -8.10
CA ARG A 75 -8.66 -16.21 -8.70
C ARG A 75 -9.57 -17.40 -8.99
N ALA A 76 -9.00 -18.56 -9.34
CA ALA A 76 -9.74 -19.77 -9.69
C ALA A 76 -10.18 -20.59 -8.46
N ALA A 77 -9.60 -20.31 -7.29
CA ALA A 77 -9.78 -21.04 -6.05
C ALA A 77 -10.05 -20.08 -4.86
N LEU A 78 -10.72 -18.95 -5.12
CA LEU A 78 -11.17 -18.07 -4.04
C LEU A 78 -12.27 -18.75 -3.23
N PRO A 79 -12.25 -18.61 -1.88
CA PRO A 79 -13.30 -19.17 -1.03
C PRO A 79 -14.66 -18.55 -1.38
N ARG A 80 -15.68 -19.39 -1.49
CA ARG A 80 -17.07 -18.93 -1.78
C ARG A 80 -17.87 -18.61 -0.53
N SER A 81 -17.43 -19.11 0.61
CA SER A 81 -17.96 -18.84 1.94
C SER A 81 -16.88 -19.12 2.99
N TRP A 82 -17.17 -18.79 4.26
CA TRP A 82 -16.24 -19.05 5.36
C TRP A 82 -16.10 -20.54 5.69
N GLU A 83 -17.02 -21.41 5.24
CA GLU A 83 -16.90 -22.87 5.42
C GLU A 83 -15.92 -23.53 4.45
N ASP A 84 -15.53 -22.84 3.37
CA ASP A 84 -14.55 -23.34 2.39
C ASP A 84 -13.11 -23.22 2.92
N GLN A 85 -12.84 -23.97 3.99
CA GLN A 85 -11.57 -23.92 4.73
C GLN A 85 -10.37 -24.31 3.85
N GLY A 86 -10.58 -25.19 2.86
CA GLY A 86 -9.53 -25.57 1.91
C GLY A 86 -9.11 -24.39 1.01
N ALA A 87 -10.08 -23.72 0.38
CA ALA A 87 -9.80 -22.53 -0.42
C ALA A 87 -9.28 -21.37 0.43
N LEU A 88 -9.79 -21.21 1.66
CA LEU A 88 -9.33 -20.20 2.60
C LEU A 88 -7.85 -20.43 2.97
N ASN A 89 -7.45 -21.66 3.30
CA ASN A 89 -6.06 -21.99 3.62
C ASN A 89 -5.13 -21.70 2.44
N LEU A 90 -5.51 -22.10 1.23
CA LEU A 90 -4.73 -21.80 0.01
C LEU A 90 -4.59 -20.29 -0.23
N LEU A 91 -5.67 -19.52 -0.02
CA LEU A 91 -5.62 -18.06 -0.12
C LEU A 91 -4.69 -17.46 0.93
N MET A 92 -4.77 -17.92 2.18
CA MET A 92 -3.92 -17.44 3.28
C MET A 92 -2.44 -17.77 3.05
N GLU A 93 -2.12 -18.97 2.57
CA GLU A 93 -0.76 -19.34 2.16
C GLU A 93 -0.24 -18.43 1.04
N ARG A 94 -1.10 -18.14 0.05
CA ARG A 94 -0.75 -17.23 -1.06
C ARG A 94 -0.55 -15.80 -0.59
N MET A 95 -1.40 -15.32 0.32
CA MET A 95 -1.23 -14.01 0.96
C MET A 95 0.08 -13.95 1.74
N ALA A 96 0.38 -14.95 2.57
CA ALA A 96 1.64 -15.03 3.30
C ALA A 96 2.85 -14.98 2.36
N HIS A 97 2.83 -15.73 1.25
CA HIS A 97 3.88 -15.70 0.24
C HIS A 97 4.10 -14.30 -0.34
N TRP A 98 3.04 -13.63 -0.79
CA TRP A 98 3.16 -12.31 -1.41
C TRP A 98 3.51 -11.22 -0.42
N HIS A 99 2.98 -11.29 0.81
CA HIS A 99 3.42 -10.42 1.89
C HIS A 99 4.92 -10.62 2.12
N VAL A 100 5.41 -11.82 2.46
CA VAL A 100 6.86 -12.05 2.65
C VAL A 100 7.70 -11.54 1.48
N ARG A 101 7.29 -11.83 0.23
CA ARG A 101 7.99 -11.37 -0.97
C ARG A 101 8.04 -9.85 -1.09
N SER A 102 6.97 -9.14 -0.73
CA SER A 102 6.91 -7.67 -0.84
C SER A 102 7.90 -6.95 0.07
N TRP A 103 8.49 -7.62 1.07
CA TRP A 103 9.45 -7.01 1.99
C TRP A 103 10.80 -6.70 1.34
N SER A 104 11.08 -7.25 0.14
CA SER A 104 12.25 -6.83 -0.65
C SER A 104 12.13 -5.40 -1.20
N ASP A 105 10.94 -4.80 -1.16
CA ASP A 105 10.64 -3.45 -1.66
C ASP A 105 10.17 -2.53 -0.51
N MET A 106 10.76 -2.65 0.68
CA MET A 106 10.40 -1.83 1.86
C MET A 106 11.41 -0.73 2.21
N ASP A 107 12.54 -0.68 1.51
CA ASP A 107 13.56 0.33 1.75
C ASP A 107 13.02 1.74 1.44
N GLY A 108 13.17 2.65 2.38
CA GLY A 108 12.64 4.02 2.25
C GLY A 108 11.11 4.11 2.18
N ARG A 109 10.38 3.11 2.70
CA ARG A 109 8.90 3.07 2.68
C ARG A 109 8.23 3.03 4.04
N ALA A 110 9.00 3.19 5.12
CA ALA A 110 8.49 3.26 6.49
C ALA A 110 7.62 2.06 6.98
N PRO A 111 8.00 0.79 6.74
CA PRO A 111 7.18 -0.35 7.14
C PRO A 111 6.85 -0.41 8.62
N GLY A 112 5.57 -0.68 8.94
CA GLY A 112 5.12 -0.83 10.32
C GLY A 112 5.76 -2.03 11.04
N LYS A 113 6.22 -1.82 12.29
CA LYS A 113 6.88 -2.86 13.12
C LYS A 113 6.03 -4.11 13.38
N ARG A 114 4.69 -3.99 13.36
CA ARG A 114 3.79 -5.14 13.54
C ARG A 114 3.79 -6.03 12.30
N CYS A 115 3.69 -5.43 11.12
CA CYS A 115 3.76 -6.14 9.84
C CYS A 115 5.13 -6.83 9.70
N GLU A 116 6.22 -6.13 10.04
CA GLU A 116 7.56 -6.70 10.02
C GLU A 116 7.68 -7.97 10.86
N ARG A 117 7.16 -7.95 12.10
CA ARG A 117 7.16 -9.16 12.95
C ARG A 117 6.34 -10.30 12.35
N GLY A 118 5.22 -9.98 11.72
CA GLY A 118 4.38 -10.97 11.03
C GLY A 118 5.14 -11.66 9.90
N VAL A 119 5.77 -10.90 9.01
CA VAL A 119 6.54 -11.48 7.90
C VAL A 119 7.76 -12.26 8.37
N ARG A 120 8.48 -11.78 9.39
CA ARG A 120 9.61 -12.53 9.97
C ARG A 120 9.19 -13.87 10.57
N ALA A 121 7.94 -14.01 11.03
CA ALA A 121 7.43 -15.29 11.54
C ALA A 121 7.00 -16.26 10.41
N LEU A 122 6.87 -15.77 9.18
CA LEU A 122 6.46 -16.53 7.99
C LEU A 122 7.61 -16.83 7.02
N SER A 123 8.80 -16.26 7.25
CA SER A 123 10.02 -16.39 6.43
C SER A 123 10.93 -17.48 6.97
#